data_AF-A0A9X3J5C6-F1
#
_entry.id   AF-A0A9X3J5C6-F1
#
_cell.length_a   1.000
_cell.length_b   1.000
_cell.length_c   1.000
_cell.angle_alpha   90.00
_cell.angle_beta   90.00
_cell.angle_gamma   90.00
#
_symmetry.space_group_name_H-M   'P 1'
#
loop_
_entity.id
_entity.type
_entity.pdbx_description
1 polymer ?
#
loop_
_entity_poly.entity_id
_entity_poly.type
_entity_poly.pdbx_seq_one_letter_code
_entity_poly.pdbx_strand_id
1 'polypeptide(L)' 'MTERPAFSFFSPEVQQDPYSRYARARAEEPIFYCEDLGMWVVTRHADVAAILRDTDRFSSRVATTSVESRRPR' A
#
# COMPACT_ATOMS: atom_id res chain seq x y z
N MET A 1 16.40 -4.61 -17.14
CA MET A 1 15.46 -3.72 -16.43
C MET A 1 14.54 -4.61 -15.63
N THR A 2 14.69 -4.64 -14.31
CA THR A 2 14.02 -5.63 -13.46
C THR A 2 12.53 -5.33 -13.38
N GLU A 3 11.71 -6.12 -14.09
CA GLU A 3 10.26 -6.13 -13.93
C GLU A 3 9.96 -6.56 -12.49
N ARG A 4 9.59 -5.60 -11.63
CA ARG A 4 9.01 -5.90 -10.33
C ARG A 4 7.55 -6.24 -10.59
N PRO A 5 7.05 -7.45 -10.25
CA PRO A 5 5.65 -7.76 -10.43
C PRO A 5 4.81 -6.73 -9.67
N ALA A 6 4.07 -5.92 -10.41
CA ALA A 6 3.28 -4.84 -9.87
C ALA A 6 2.24 -5.43 -8.91
N PHE A 7 2.35 -5.11 -7.62
CA PHE A 7 1.34 -5.54 -6.68
C PHE A 7 0.06 -4.76 -6.90
N SER A 8 -0.98 -5.45 -7.41
CA SER A 8 -2.28 -4.84 -7.65
C SER A 8 -3.29 -5.18 -6.57
N PHE A 9 -3.62 -4.18 -5.73
CA PHE A 9 -4.68 -4.27 -4.73
C PHE A 9 -6.08 -4.48 -5.34
N PHE A 10 -6.24 -4.11 -6.60
CA PHE A 10 -7.53 -4.18 -7.29
C PHE A 10 -7.72 -5.47 -8.08
N SER A 11 -6.71 -6.35 -8.12
CA SER A 11 -6.83 -7.64 -8.77
C SER A 11 -7.86 -8.52 -8.06
N PRO A 12 -8.68 -9.29 -8.80
CA PRO A 12 -9.69 -10.15 -8.20
C PRO A 12 -9.08 -11.18 -7.25
N GLU A 13 -7.89 -11.72 -7.53
CA GLU A 13 -7.25 -12.68 -6.62
C GLU A 13 -6.92 -12.04 -5.26
N VAL A 14 -6.44 -10.80 -5.24
CA VAL A 14 -6.13 -10.07 -4.01
C VAL A 14 -7.40 -9.66 -3.27
N GLN A 15 -8.47 -9.36 -3.99
CA GLN A 15 -9.76 -9.03 -3.38
C GLN A 15 -10.44 -10.26 -2.74
N GLN A 16 -10.22 -11.46 -3.30
CA GLN A 16 -10.73 -12.72 -2.74
C GLN A 16 -9.96 -13.16 -1.50
N ASP A 17 -8.63 -12.99 -1.48
CA ASP A 17 -7.79 -13.31 -0.32
C ASP A 17 -6.73 -12.22 -0.03
N PRO A 18 -7.16 -11.11 0.59
CA PRO A 18 -6.25 -10.00 0.88
C PRO A 18 -5.23 -10.36 1.98
N TYR A 19 -5.60 -11.21 2.93
CA TYR A 19 -4.78 -11.49 4.10
C TYR A 19 -3.56 -12.34 3.77
N SER A 20 -3.71 -13.38 2.94
CA SER A 20 -2.56 -14.16 2.47
C SER A 20 -1.57 -13.30 1.70
N ARG A 21 -2.10 -12.35 0.92
CA ARG A 21 -1.25 -11.40 0.19
C ARG A 21 -0.49 -10.47 1.13
N TYR A 22 -1.16 -9.91 2.13
CA TYR A 22 -0.48 -9.07 3.13
C TYR A 22 0.55 -9.86 3.93
N ALA A 23 0.28 -11.14 4.22
CA ALA A 23 1.25 -12.01 4.88
C ALA A 23 2.52 -12.18 4.04
N ARG A 24 2.36 -12.44 2.74
CA ARG A 24 3.49 -12.51 1.80
C ARG A 24 4.23 -11.20 1.69
N ALA A 25 3.51 -10.07 1.56
CA ALA A 25 4.12 -8.74 1.50
C ALA A 25 4.96 -8.44 2.76
N ARG A 26 4.44 -8.73 3.96
CA ARG A 26 5.19 -8.55 5.22
C ARG A 26 6.48 -9.37 5.30
N ALA A 27 6.49 -10.56 4.70
CA ALA A 27 7.61 -11.47 4.71
C ALA A 27 8.67 -11.11 3.66
N GLU A 28 8.25 -10.80 2.43
CA GLU A 28 9.14 -10.61 1.28
C GLU A 28 9.54 -9.14 1.09
N GLU A 29 8.57 -8.22 1.05
CA GLU A 29 8.80 -6.80 0.74
C GLU A 29 7.81 -5.94 1.56
N PRO A 30 8.15 -5.63 2.83
CA PRO A 30 7.20 -5.02 3.76
C PRO A 30 6.86 -3.56 3.45
N ILE A 31 7.72 -2.89 2.68
CA ILE A 31 7.57 -1.52 2.20
C ILE A 31 7.84 -1.52 0.70
N PHE A 32 6.86 -1.13 -0.09
CA PHE A 32 6.98 -1.09 -1.55
C PHE A 32 6.14 0.05 -2.13
N TYR A 33 6.51 0.50 -3.33
CA TYR A 33 5.71 1.46 -4.08
C TYR A 33 4.65 0.71 -4.90
N CYS A 34 3.39 1.08 -4.71
CA CYS A 34 2.27 0.54 -5.48
C CYS A 34 1.87 1.54 -6.56
N GLU A 35 2.11 1.17 -7.82
CA GLU A 35 1.80 2.03 -8.97
C GLU A 35 0.28 2.24 -9.13
N ASP A 36 -0.54 1.21 -8.87
CA ASP A 36 -2.00 1.31 -8.95
C ASP A 36 -2.60 2.32 -7.99
N LEU A 37 -1.95 2.50 -6.84
CA LEU A 37 -2.36 3.45 -5.81
C LEU A 37 -1.58 4.77 -5.93
N GLY A 38 -0.50 4.81 -6.71
CA GLY A 38 0.45 5.91 -6.78
C GLY A 38 1.01 6.28 -5.39
N MET A 39 1.22 5.30 -4.52
CA MET A 39 1.62 5.53 -3.13
C MET A 39 2.57 4.46 -2.60
N TRP A 40 3.31 4.83 -1.57
CA TRP A 40 4.09 3.89 -0.77
C TRP A 40 3.16 3.12 0.17
N VAL A 41 3.32 1.80 0.18
CA VAL A 41 2.57 0.89 1.02
C VAL A 41 3.48 0.35 2.10
N VAL A 42 3.01 0.38 3.34
CA VAL A 42 3.69 -0.15 4.51
C VAL A 42 2.80 -1.20 5.15
N THR A 43 3.31 -2.43 5.27
CA THR A 43 2.52 -3.58 5.73
C THR A 43 2.90 -4.08 7.13
N ARG A 44 4.06 -3.67 7.64
CA ARG A 44 4.52 -4.02 9.00
C ARG A 44 3.84 -3.17 10.05
N HIS A 45 3.29 -3.84 11.06
CA HIS A 45 2.57 -3.19 12.14
C HIS A 45 3.42 -2.15 12.90
N ALA A 46 4.69 -2.47 13.19
CA ALA A 46 5.58 -1.55 13.90
C ALA A 46 5.79 -0.24 13.12
N ASP A 47 6.00 -0.33 11.81
CA ASP A 47 6.22 0.82 10.94
C ASP A 47 4.95 1.66 10.79
N VAL A 48 3.79 1.01 10.57
CA VAL A 48 2.49 1.69 10.55
C VAL A 48 2.24 2.43 11.86
N ALA A 49 2.48 1.80 13.01
CA ALA A 49 2.28 2.41 14.31
C ALA A 49 3.26 3.57 14.58
N ALA A 50 4.46 3.55 14.02
CA ALA A 50 5.39 4.67 14.08
C ALA A 50 4.91 5.85 13.22
N ILE A 51 4.49 5.58 11.98
CA ILE A 51 3.96 6.57 11.03
C ILE A 51 2.72 7.27 11.60
N LEU A 52 1.78 6.49 12.14
CA LEU A 52 0.54 7.04 12.70
C LEU A 52 0.76 7.91 13.95
N ARG A 53 1.91 7.77 14.62
CA ARG A 53 2.27 8.58 15.79
C ARG A 53 3.08 9.83 15.43
N ASP A 54 3.80 9.81 14.31
CA ASP A 54 4.63 10.93 13.84
C ASP A 54 3.82 11.84 12.90
N THR A 55 2.91 12.62 13.49
CA THR A 55 2.03 13.53 12.73
C THR A 55 2.74 14.77 12.18
N ASP A 56 3.95 15.06 12.66
CA ASP A 56 4.78 16.15 12.15
C ASP A 56 5.35 15.81 10.78
N ARG A 57 5.83 14.56 10.61
CA ARG A 57 6.35 14.07 9.33
C ARG A 57 5.27 13.48 8.42
N PHE A 58 4.20 12.91 8.98
CA PHE A 58 3.14 12.25 8.21
C PHE A 58 1.78 12.92 8.41
N SER A 59 1.36 13.68 7.40
CA SER A 59 0.05 14.36 7.42
C SER A 59 -1.09 13.43 7.00
N SER A 60 -2.24 13.54 7.67
CA SER A 60 -3.47 12.80 7.34
C SER A 60 -4.33 13.43 6.23
N ARG A 61 -3.89 14.55 5.62
CA ARG A 61 -4.68 15.32 4.64
C ARG A 61 -5.08 14.53 3.39
N VAL A 62 -4.34 13.48 3.04
CA VAL A 62 -4.64 12.61 1.88
C VAL A 62 -5.58 11.45 2.24
N ALA A 63 -5.72 11.10 3.52
CA ALA A 63 -6.42 9.89 3.96
C ALA A 63 -7.93 9.87 3.64
N THR A 64 -8.54 11.04 3.42
CA THR A 64 -9.96 11.19 3.04
C THR A 64 -10.19 11.24 1.52
N THR A 65 -9.13 11.22 0.73
CA THR A 65 -9.24 11.25 -0.74
C THR A 65 -9.59 9.86 -1.24
N SER A 66 -10.75 9.70 -1.87
CA SER A 66 -11.14 8.43 -2.50
C SER A 66 -10.09 8.04 -3.54
N VAL A 67 -9.60 6.79 -3.45
CA VAL A 67 -8.61 6.23 -4.38
C VAL A 67 -9.15 6.16 -5.81
N GLU A 68 -10.48 6.05 -5.95
CA GLU A 68 -11.18 6.03 -7.23
C GLU A 68 -11.03 7.34 -8.00
N SER A 69 -10.87 8.47 -7.28
CA SER A 69 -10.71 9.80 -7.89
C SER A 69 -9.35 10.03 -8.53
N ARG A 70 -8.41 9.07 -8.43
CA ARG A 70 -7.04 9.16 -8.96
C ARG A 70 -6.80 8.30 -10.20
N ARG A 71 -7.80 7.62 -10.75
CA ARG A 71 -7.63 6.91 -12.03
C ARG A 71 -7.37 7.93 -13.16
N PRO A 72 -6.26 7.83 -13.91
CA PRO A 72 -6.11 8.62 -15.12
C PRO A 72 -7.22 8.22 -16.11
N ARG A 73 -7.78 9.22 -16.79
CA ARG A 73 -8.73 9.01 -17.90
C ARG A 73 -8.07 8.33 -19.08
#